data_AF-A0A3C1PP25-F1
#
_entry.id   AF-A0A3C1PP25-F1
#
_cell.length_a   1.000
_cell.length_b   1.000
_cell.length_c   1.000
_cell.angle_alpha   90.00
_cell.angle_beta   90.00
_cell.angle_gamma   90.00
#
_symmetry.space_group_name_H-M   'P 1'
#
loop_
_entity.id
_entity.type
_entity.pdbx_description
1 polymer ?
#
loop_
_entity_poly.entity_id
_entity_poly.type
_entity_poly.pdbx_seq_one_letter_code
_entity_poly.pdbx_strand_id
1 'polypeptide(L)'
;MECYLKLKFMNDALAYLQSVYSVKPQNITRIISGNIYSAALIEKQAIGVCANLQQEITIENLPVTDFNLAIPAHRIWFNAALNASINHKITTTQGDIFDRITFRKYKKILMVGEFKPLIAKFETA
;
A
#
# COMPACT_ATOMS: atom_id res chain seq x y z
N MET A 1 9.00 2.12 -28.92
CA MET A 1 8.64 1.04 -27.98
C MET A 1 8.75 1.49 -26.52
N GLU A 2 9.74 2.31 -26.15
CA GLU A 2 9.87 2.89 -24.79
C GLU A 2 8.71 3.80 -24.34
N CYS A 3 8.11 4.60 -25.23
CA CYS A 3 6.96 5.45 -24.90
C CYS A 3 5.71 4.63 -24.49
N TYR A 4 5.52 3.44 -25.06
CA TYR A 4 4.37 2.57 -24.76
C TYR A 4 4.49 1.93 -23.37
N LEU A 5 5.72 1.57 -22.95
CA LEU A 5 5.99 1.11 -21.59
C LEU A 5 5.76 2.24 -20.57
N LYS A 6 6.27 3.46 -20.83
CA LYS A 6 6.02 4.64 -19.96
C LYS A 6 4.52 4.96 -19.80
N LEU A 7 3.73 4.87 -20.87
CA LEU A 7 2.27 5.08 -20.82
C LEU A 7 1.53 3.96 -20.07
N LYS A 8 1.98 2.71 -20.18
CA LYS A 8 1.38 1.58 -19.44
C LYS A 8 1.60 1.68 -17.93
N PHE A 9 2.74 2.25 -17.50
CA PHE A 9 3.01 2.55 -16.09
C PHE A 9 2.22 3.76 -15.55
N MET A 10 1.80 4.69 -16.40
CA MET A 10 1.05 5.89 -15.95
C MET A 10 -0.35 5.58 -15.39
N ASN A 11 -0.93 4.41 -15.70
CA ASN A 11 -2.30 4.07 -15.26
C ASN A 11 -2.36 3.09 -14.07
N ASP A 12 -1.24 2.50 -13.64
CA ASP A 12 -1.19 1.65 -12.43
C ASP A 12 0.02 1.98 -11.57
N ALA A 13 -0.23 2.66 -10.46
CA ALA A 13 0.79 3.04 -9.49
C ALA A 13 1.53 1.82 -8.90
N LEU A 14 0.85 0.68 -8.69
CA LEU A 14 1.51 -0.53 -8.18
C LEU A 14 2.44 -1.13 -9.21
N ALA A 15 2.11 -1.07 -10.50
CA ALA A 15 3.01 -1.54 -11.56
C ALA A 15 4.28 -0.70 -11.64
N TYR A 16 4.14 0.63 -11.50
CA TYR A 16 5.30 1.52 -11.38
C TYR A 16 6.15 1.15 -10.17
N LEU A 17 5.54 1.00 -8.98
CA LEU A 17 6.26 0.63 -7.77
C LEU A 17 6.94 -0.74 -7.89
N GLN A 18 6.30 -1.73 -8.53
CA GLN A 18 6.91 -3.03 -8.78
C GLN A 18 8.13 -2.95 -9.71
N SER A 19 8.15 -2.00 -10.65
CA SER A 19 9.31 -1.76 -11.51
C SER A 19 10.47 -1.07 -10.78
N VAL A 20 10.16 -0.23 -9.79
CA VAL A 20 11.17 0.52 -9.02
C VAL A 20 11.74 -0.32 -7.88
N TYR A 21 10.90 -1.12 -7.23
CA TYR A 21 11.26 -1.89 -6.05
C TYR A 21 11.33 -3.38 -6.38
N SER A 22 12.48 -4.00 -6.10
CA SER A 22 12.72 -5.43 -6.34
C SER A 22 12.11 -6.33 -5.24
N VAL A 23 10.85 -6.08 -4.88
CA VAL A 23 10.12 -6.91 -3.91
C VAL A 23 9.62 -8.16 -4.61
N LYS A 24 9.98 -9.31 -4.07
CA LYS A 24 9.67 -10.62 -4.64
C LYS A 24 8.96 -11.51 -3.62
N PRO A 25 8.03 -12.40 -4.04
CA PRO A 25 7.28 -13.24 -3.09
C PRO A 25 8.18 -14.11 -2.20
N GLN A 26 9.34 -14.54 -2.71
CA GLN A 26 10.29 -15.40 -2.00
C GLN A 26 10.94 -14.70 -0.80
N ASN A 27 10.90 -13.36 -0.75
CA ASN A 27 11.43 -12.59 0.37
C ASN A 27 10.48 -12.56 1.57
N ILE A 28 9.26 -13.09 1.40
CA ILE A 28 8.23 -13.14 2.44
C ILE A 28 8.43 -14.42 3.25
N THR A 29 8.70 -14.26 4.54
CA THR A 29 8.93 -15.37 5.47
C THR A 29 7.66 -15.85 6.13
N ARG A 30 6.67 -14.95 6.30
CA ARG A 30 5.37 -15.27 6.86
C ARG A 30 4.31 -14.33 6.32
N ILE A 31 3.11 -14.87 6.10
CA ILE A 31 1.92 -14.09 5.84
C ILE A 31 0.82 -14.43 6.82
N ILE A 32 -0.03 -13.45 7.09
CA ILE A 32 -1.28 -13.64 7.79
C ILE A 32 -2.34 -12.75 7.14
N SER A 33 -3.56 -13.23 7.05
CA SER A 33 -4.67 -12.47 6.49
C SER A 33 -5.84 -12.52 7.46
N GLY A 34 -6.36 -11.36 7.82
CA GLY A 34 -7.62 -11.21 8.54
C GLY A 34 -8.71 -10.66 7.62
N ASN A 35 -9.85 -10.29 8.19
CA ASN A 35 -10.99 -9.79 7.41
C ASN A 35 -10.74 -8.39 6.80
N ILE A 36 -9.94 -7.55 7.48
CA ILE A 36 -9.74 -6.15 7.11
C ILE A 36 -8.37 -5.94 6.47
N TYR A 37 -7.35 -6.63 6.96
CA TYR A 37 -5.96 -6.45 6.54
C TYR A 37 -5.25 -7.77 6.33
N SER A 38 -4.32 -7.77 5.39
CA SER A 38 -3.30 -8.79 5.21
C SER A 38 -1.94 -8.20 5.59
N ALA A 39 -1.10 -9.02 6.22
CA ALA A 39 0.24 -8.65 6.63
C ALA A 39 1.28 -9.61 6.05
N ALA A 40 2.41 -9.05 5.66
CA ALA A 40 3.58 -9.76 5.21
C ALA A 40 4.76 -9.44 6.13
N LEU A 41 5.45 -10.49 6.56
CA LEU A 41 6.72 -10.43 7.26
C LEU A 41 7.83 -10.79 6.27
N ILE A 42 8.81 -9.91 6.12
CA ILE A 42 9.99 -10.18 5.30
C ILE A 42 11.22 -10.42 6.20
N GLU A 43 12.38 -10.65 5.59
CA GLU A 43 13.65 -10.77 6.30
C GLU A 43 13.90 -9.60 7.28
N LYS A 44 14.63 -9.86 8.37
CA LYS A 44 14.92 -8.90 9.47
C LYS A 44 13.69 -8.44 10.26
N GLN A 45 12.63 -9.26 10.28
CA GLN A 45 11.41 -9.05 11.07
C GLN A 45 10.63 -7.78 10.73
N ALA A 46 10.82 -7.24 9.52
CA ALA A 46 10.06 -6.10 9.05
C ALA A 46 8.64 -6.54 8.63
N ILE A 47 7.63 -5.88 9.21
CA ILE A 47 6.21 -6.13 8.93
C ILE A 47 5.64 -5.01 8.08
N GLY A 48 4.85 -5.38 7.08
CA GLY A 48 4.01 -4.47 6.31
C GLY A 48 2.58 -5.00 6.21
N VAL A 49 1.64 -4.08 6.05
CA VAL A 49 0.20 -4.38 5.99
C VAL A 49 -0.44 -3.77 4.75
N CYS A 50 -1.51 -4.39 4.26
CA CYS A 50 -2.35 -3.86 3.20
C CYS A 50 -3.83 -4.13 3.54
N ALA A 51 -4.72 -3.19 3.22
CA ALA A 51 -6.16 -3.38 3.40
C ALA A 51 -6.71 -4.35 2.34
N ASN A 52 -7.65 -5.19 2.74
CA ASN A 52 -8.14 -6.28 1.89
C ASN A 52 -9.25 -5.83 0.93
N LEU A 53 -9.87 -4.67 1.17
CA LEU A 53 -10.95 -4.12 0.32
C LEU A 53 -12.06 -5.15 0.07
N GLN A 54 -12.49 -5.85 1.12
CA GLN A 54 -13.51 -6.91 1.08
C GLN A 54 -13.12 -8.14 0.25
N GLN A 55 -11.85 -8.28 -0.14
CA GLN A 55 -11.35 -9.51 -0.74
C GLN A 55 -11.06 -10.53 0.35
N GLU A 56 -11.51 -11.76 0.14
CA GLU A 56 -11.04 -12.90 0.92
C GLU A 56 -9.65 -13.28 0.41
N ILE A 57 -8.65 -13.11 1.26
CA ILE A 57 -7.26 -13.32 0.90
C ILE A 57 -6.73 -14.48 1.73
N THR A 58 -6.30 -15.54 1.04
CA THR A 58 -5.75 -16.73 1.64
C THR A 58 -4.28 -16.92 1.26
N ILE A 59 -3.61 -17.83 1.96
CA ILE A 59 -2.18 -18.11 1.77
C ILE A 59 -1.92 -18.70 0.38
N GLU A 60 -2.86 -19.48 -0.12
CA GLU A 60 -2.84 -20.09 -1.45
C GLU A 60 -2.85 -19.05 -2.57
N ASN A 61 -3.25 -17.80 -2.27
CA ASN A 61 -3.17 -16.70 -3.23
C ASN A 61 -1.79 -16.05 -3.30
N LEU A 62 -0.80 -16.48 -2.50
CA LEU A 62 0.57 -15.96 -2.60
C LEU A 62 1.28 -16.59 -3.82
N PRO A 63 1.77 -15.79 -4.77
CA PRO A 63 2.44 -16.34 -5.94
C PRO A 63 3.81 -16.94 -5.58
N VAL A 64 4.19 -17.99 -6.30
CA VAL A 64 5.47 -18.68 -6.11
C VAL A 64 6.64 -17.95 -6.74
N THR A 65 6.44 -17.34 -7.92
CA THR A 65 7.51 -16.75 -8.74
C THR A 65 7.50 -15.23 -8.77
N ASP A 66 6.37 -14.61 -9.13
CA ASP A 66 6.26 -13.15 -9.19
C ASP A 66 4.83 -12.66 -8.95
N PHE A 67 4.69 -11.40 -8.56
CA PHE A 67 3.37 -10.78 -8.40
C PHE A 67 2.77 -10.43 -9.76
N ASN A 68 1.72 -11.13 -10.14
CA ASN A 68 0.85 -10.74 -11.24
C ASN A 68 -0.19 -9.69 -10.78
N LEU A 69 0.06 -8.40 -11.07
CA LEU A 69 -0.81 -7.30 -10.64
C LEU A 69 -2.20 -7.26 -11.33
N ALA A 70 -2.46 -8.12 -12.31
CA ALA A 70 -3.82 -8.31 -12.83
C ALA A 70 -4.71 -9.08 -11.83
N ILE A 71 -4.12 -9.76 -10.83
CA ILE A 71 -4.82 -10.55 -9.82
C ILE A 71 -4.95 -9.70 -8.53
N PRO A 72 -6.16 -9.37 -8.05
CA PRO A 72 -6.35 -8.53 -6.86
C PRO A 72 -5.59 -9.02 -5.62
N ALA A 73 -5.60 -10.32 -5.36
CA ALA A 73 -4.88 -10.89 -4.22
C ALA A 73 -3.36 -10.66 -4.29
N HIS A 74 -2.77 -10.77 -5.49
CA HIS A 74 -1.35 -10.46 -5.68
C HIS A 74 -1.04 -8.99 -5.46
N ARG A 75 -1.97 -8.08 -5.81
CA ARG A 75 -1.81 -6.64 -5.52
C ARG A 75 -1.76 -6.37 -4.02
N ILE A 76 -2.61 -7.05 -3.25
CA ILE A 76 -2.63 -6.98 -1.78
C ILE A 76 -1.33 -7.53 -1.20
N TRP A 77 -0.90 -8.72 -1.63
CA TRP A 77 0.36 -9.31 -1.16
C TRP A 77 1.59 -8.49 -1.54
N PHE A 78 1.65 -8.01 -2.77
CA PHE A 78 2.72 -7.12 -3.23
C PHE A 78 2.79 -5.85 -2.38
N ASN A 79 1.65 -5.19 -2.14
CA ASN A 79 1.59 -3.96 -1.37
C ASN A 79 1.99 -4.19 0.11
N ALA A 80 1.50 -5.27 0.74
CA ALA A 80 1.92 -5.64 2.09
C ALA A 80 3.44 -5.89 2.17
N ALA A 81 4.01 -6.63 1.22
CA ALA A 81 5.44 -6.90 1.15
C ALA A 81 6.28 -5.65 0.84
N LEU A 82 5.77 -4.77 -0.01
CA LEU A 82 6.39 -3.48 -0.30
C LEU A 82 6.46 -2.61 0.96
N ASN A 83 5.33 -2.48 1.68
CA ASN A 83 5.28 -1.77 2.96
C ASN A 83 6.26 -2.35 3.97
N ALA A 84 6.42 -3.68 4.03
CA ALA A 84 7.39 -4.33 4.89
C ALA A 84 8.83 -3.91 4.52
N SER A 85 9.12 -3.80 3.23
CA SER A 85 10.45 -3.42 2.72
C SER A 85 10.82 -1.95 2.97
N ILE A 86 9.84 -1.05 3.09
CA ILE A 86 10.09 0.40 3.16
C ILE A 86 9.81 1.02 4.53
N ASN A 87 8.79 0.54 5.27
CA ASN A 87 8.31 1.22 6.47
C ASN A 87 9.38 1.39 7.55
N HIS A 88 10.27 0.41 7.68
CA HIS A 88 11.34 0.41 8.69
C HIS A 88 12.63 1.09 8.22
N LYS A 89 12.70 1.53 6.96
CA LYS A 89 13.85 2.27 6.39
C LYS A 89 13.71 3.77 6.50
N ILE A 90 12.52 4.26 6.85
CA ILE A 90 12.19 5.69 6.87
C ILE A 90 12.06 6.12 8.34
N THR A 91 12.89 7.06 8.76
CA THR A 91 12.69 7.75 10.03
C THR A 91 11.52 8.72 9.88
N THR A 92 10.37 8.38 10.43
CA THR A 92 9.19 9.26 10.40
C THR A 92 9.16 10.16 11.61
N THR A 93 8.70 11.40 11.42
CA THR A 93 8.29 12.25 12.55
C THR A 93 6.87 11.87 12.97
N GLN A 94 6.59 11.90 14.27
CA GLN A 94 5.21 11.76 14.76
C GLN A 94 4.42 13.02 14.37
N GLY A 95 3.14 12.83 14.04
CA GLY A 95 2.22 13.95 13.78
C GLY A 95 1.00 13.52 12.99
N ASP A 96 -0.07 14.30 13.10
CA ASP A 96 -1.27 14.15 12.29
C ASP A 96 -1.12 14.96 11.00
N ILE A 97 -1.79 14.52 9.93
CA ILE A 97 -1.74 15.23 8.63
C ILE A 97 -2.27 16.68 8.75
N PHE A 98 -3.20 16.95 9.68
CA PHE A 98 -3.71 18.29 9.95
C PHE A 98 -2.70 19.22 10.63
N ASP A 99 -1.70 18.66 11.33
CA ASP A 99 -0.62 19.44 11.93
C ASP A 99 0.39 19.89 10.87
N ARG A 100 0.49 19.12 9.77
CA ARG A 100 1.49 19.31 8.71
C ARG A 100 0.96 20.03 7.49
N ILE A 101 -0.34 19.90 7.20
CA ILE A 101 -0.98 20.50 6.03
C ILE A 101 -1.98 21.55 6.50
N THR A 102 -1.78 22.80 6.06
CA THR A 102 -2.75 23.88 6.29
C THR A 102 -3.95 23.75 5.34
N PHE A 103 -4.86 22.83 5.65
CA PHE A 103 -6.01 22.54 4.79
C PHE A 103 -6.90 23.75 4.50
N ARG A 104 -6.99 24.72 5.42
CA ARG A 104 -7.74 26.00 5.25
C ARG A 104 -7.35 26.81 4.00
N LYS A 105 -6.14 26.60 3.45
CA LYS A 105 -5.69 27.31 2.24
C LYS A 105 -6.38 26.83 0.96
N TYR A 106 -7.01 25.65 0.98
CA TYR A 106 -7.63 25.05 -0.20
C TYR A 106 -9.14 25.30 -0.21
N LYS A 107 -9.65 25.80 -1.34
CA LYS A 107 -11.08 26.12 -1.51
C LYS A 107 -11.97 24.88 -1.70
N LYS A 108 -11.39 23.78 -2.16
CA LYS A 108 -12.08 22.52 -2.46
C LYS A 108 -11.18 21.37 -2.08
N ILE A 109 -11.63 20.53 -1.16
CA ILE A 109 -10.89 19.37 -0.67
C ILE A 109 -11.76 18.15 -0.90
N LEU A 110 -11.18 17.11 -1.49
CA LEU A 110 -11.82 15.81 -1.69
C LEU A 110 -11.08 14.77 -0.85
N MET A 111 -11.79 14.11 0.05
CA MET A 111 -11.30 12.94 0.78
C MET A 111 -11.86 11.68 0.13
N VAL A 112 -11.00 10.73 -0.22
CA VAL A 112 -11.41 9.42 -0.73
C VAL A 112 -11.16 8.40 0.38
N GLY A 113 -12.25 7.85 0.93
CA GLY A 113 -12.25 6.96 2.09
C GLY A 113 -12.94 7.58 3.31
N GLU A 114 -13.53 6.72 4.15
CA GLU A 114 -14.26 7.15 5.34
C GLU A 114 -13.34 7.22 6.57
N PHE A 115 -12.73 8.38 6.81
CA PHE A 115 -11.87 8.62 7.96
C PHE A 115 -12.59 9.48 9.00
N LYS A 116 -13.48 8.88 9.81
CA LYS A 116 -14.33 9.60 10.78
C LYS A 116 -13.61 10.65 11.63
N PRO A 117 -12.41 10.38 12.20
CA PRO A 117 -11.70 11.39 12.99
C PRO A 117 -11.26 12.61 12.16
N LEU A 118 -10.97 12.43 10.87
CA LEU A 118 -10.56 13.53 9.98
C LEU A 118 -11.75 14.35 9.51
N ILE A 119 -12.91 13.72 9.30
CA ILE A 119 -14.16 14.42 8.94
C ILE A 119 -14.52 15.42 10.05
N ALA A 120 -14.50 14.99 11.32
CA ALA A 120 -14.76 15.87 12.46
C ALA A 120 -13.78 17.07 12.51
N LYS A 121 -12.50 16.83 12.19
CA LYS A 121 -11.50 17.90 12.08
C LYS A 121 -11.86 18.89 10.98
N PHE A 122 -12.32 18.44 9.81
CA PHE A 122 -12.76 19.32 8.73
C PHE A 122 -13.99 20.15 9.07
N GLU A 123 -14.93 19.62 9.85
CA GLU A 123 -16.14 20.37 10.29
C GLU A 123 -15.80 21.49 11.28
N THR A 124 -14.75 21.30 12.08
CA THR A 124 -14.25 22.30 13.05
C THR A 124 -13.12 23.18 12.53
N ALA A 125 -12.58 22.85 11.34
CA ALA A 125 -11.44 23.52 10.73
C ALA A 125 -11.81 24.79 9.97
#